data_AF-X1U5D7-F1
#
_entry.id   AF-X1U5D7-F1
#
_cell.length_a   1.000
_cell.length_b   1.000
_cell.length_c   1.000
_cell.angle_alpha   90.00
_cell.angle_beta   90.00
_cell.angle_gamma   90.00
#
_symmetry.space_group_name_H-M   'P 1'
#
loop_
_entity.id
_entity.type
_entity.pdbx_description
1 polymer ?
#
loop_
_entity_poly.entity_id
_entity_poly.type
_entity_poly.pdbx_seq_one_letter_code
_entity_poly.pdbx_strand_id
1 'polypeptide(L)'
;MKKMLVFNVWGDYAHFRRFYTTTSPLSFPIPPRTALCGLIGAIIGLEKEGNDYLKYFPTKYAHIALKLLNPVKKTVITENLIDTKTAKGPGMNLIF
;
A
#
# COMPACT_ATOMS: atom_id res chain seq x y z
N MET A 1 -4.52 32.07 8.67
CA MET A 1 -5.19 31.15 7.72
C MET A 1 -4.34 29.89 7.58
N LYS A 2 -4.87 28.68 7.84
CA LYS A 2 -4.10 27.44 7.62
C LYS A 2 -4.20 27.05 6.14
N LYS A 3 -3.06 26.87 5.46
CA LYS A 3 -3.00 26.37 4.08
C LYS A 3 -3.04 24.84 4.11
N MET A 4 -3.78 24.23 3.18
CA MET A 4 -3.93 22.78 3.05
C MET A 4 -3.72 22.39 1.59
N LEU A 5 -2.93 21.35 1.35
CA LEU A 5 -2.78 20.73 0.03
C LEU A 5 -3.78 19.59 -0.09
N VAL A 6 -4.56 19.58 -1.19
CA VAL A 6 -5.56 18.56 -1.45
C VAL A 6 -5.36 18.04 -2.87
N PHE A 7 -5.34 16.72 -3.03
CA PHE A 7 -5.28 16.07 -4.32
C PHE A 7 -6.09 14.78 -4.29
N ASN A 8 -6.57 14.38 -5.46
CA ASN A 8 -7.29 13.12 -5.63
C ASN A 8 -6.31 12.03 -6.06
N VAL A 9 -6.51 10.83 -5.53
CA VAL A 9 -5.76 9.62 -5.89
C VAL A 9 -6.75 8.60 -6.39
N TRP A 10 -6.47 7.98 -7.53
CA TRP A 10 -7.34 6.99 -8.15
C TRP A 10 -6.53 5.84 -8.74
N GLY A 11 -7.18 4.69 -8.92
CA GLY A 11 -6.63 3.49 -9.53
C GLY A 11 -7.70 2.39 -9.58
N ASP A 12 -7.53 1.41 -10.45
CA ASP A 12 -8.51 0.32 -10.63
C ASP A 12 -8.58 -0.60 -9.40
N TYR A 13 -7.42 -0.84 -8.78
CA TYR A 13 -7.27 -1.64 -7.58
C TYR A 13 -6.27 -1.00 -6.62
N ALA A 14 -6.45 -1.25 -5.33
CA ALA A 14 -5.50 -0.90 -4.29
C ALA A 14 -5.34 -2.06 -3.31
N HIS A 15 -4.09 -2.32 -2.89
CA HIS A 15 -3.77 -3.37 -1.93
C HIS A 15 -2.97 -2.81 -0.75
N PHE A 16 -3.59 -2.81 0.43
CA PHE A 16 -3.02 -2.36 1.69
C PHE A 16 -2.81 -3.56 2.62
N ARG A 17 -1.69 -4.26 2.47
CA ARG A 17 -1.40 -5.53 3.17
C ARG A 17 -1.61 -5.44 4.68
N ARG A 18 -2.35 -6.41 5.23
CA ARG A 18 -2.45 -6.64 6.69
C ARG A 18 -1.20 -7.36 7.20
N PHE A 19 -0.67 -6.91 8.34
CA PHE A 19 0.61 -7.39 8.88
C PHE A 19 0.55 -8.76 9.56
N TYR A 20 -0.65 -9.25 9.90
CA TYR A 20 -0.83 -10.46 10.71
C TYR A 20 -1.28 -11.71 9.91
N THR A 21 -1.34 -11.62 8.59
CA THR A 21 -1.81 -12.73 7.74
C THR A 21 -0.61 -13.38 7.03
N THR A 22 -0.39 -14.66 7.31
CA THR A 22 0.79 -15.41 6.84
C THR A 22 0.63 -15.97 5.43
N THR A 23 -0.59 -16.38 5.05
CA THR A 23 -0.85 -17.07 3.77
C THR A 23 -1.77 -16.32 2.82
N SER A 24 -2.70 -15.49 3.31
CA SER A 24 -3.63 -14.75 2.45
C SER A 24 -3.27 -13.27 2.40
N PRO A 25 -3.02 -12.68 1.21
CA PRO A 25 -2.79 -11.25 1.06
C PRO A 25 -4.13 -10.52 1.28
N LEU A 26 -4.46 -10.23 2.54
CA LEU A 26 -5.63 -9.44 2.89
C LEU A 26 -5.28 -7.95 2.85
N SER A 27 -6.23 -7.15 2.33
CA SER A 27 -6.12 -5.70 2.28
C SER A 27 -6.98 -5.02 3.35
N PHE A 28 -6.45 -3.97 3.96
CA PHE A 28 -7.28 -2.99 4.66
C PHE A 28 -8.22 -2.29 3.68
N PRO A 29 -9.42 -1.87 4.11
CA PRO A 29 -10.38 -1.14 3.27
C PRO A 29 -9.98 0.32 3.03
N ILE A 30 -9.13 0.86 3.90
CA ILE A 30 -8.69 2.25 3.91
C ILE A 30 -7.16 2.23 4.02
N PRO A 31 -6.43 3.05 3.24
CA PRO A 31 -4.98 3.12 3.35
C PRO A 31 -4.55 3.52 4.77
N PRO A 32 -3.65 2.77 5.42
CA PRO A 32 -3.06 3.19 6.68
C PRO A 32 -2.18 4.43 6.48
N ARG A 33 -1.92 5.17 7.57
CA ARG A 33 -1.08 6.38 7.52
C ARG A 33 0.29 6.14 6.88
N THR A 34 0.91 4.99 7.15
CA THR A 34 2.21 4.62 6.57
C THR A 34 2.15 4.48 5.05
N ALA A 35 1.05 3.96 4.50
CA ALA A 35 0.84 3.90 3.05
C ALA A 35 0.66 5.29 2.45
N LEU A 36 -0.05 6.20 3.13
CA LEU A 36 -0.18 7.59 2.69
C LEU A 36 1.17 8.33 2.73
N CYS A 37 1.98 8.12 3.76
CA CYS A 37 3.34 8.67 3.84
C CYS A 37 4.23 8.13 2.72
N GLY A 38 4.15 6.83 2.41
CA GLY A 38 4.87 6.24 1.29
C GLY A 38 4.42 6.80 -0.05
N LEU A 39 3.10 6.97 -0.25
CA LEU A 39 2.54 7.57 -1.47
C LEU A 39 3.04 9.02 -1.65
N ILE A 40 2.92 9.85 -0.62
CA ILE A 40 3.39 11.24 -0.66
C ILE A 40 4.91 11.27 -0.86
N GLY A 41 5.66 10.42 -0.15
CA GLY A 41 7.10 10.29 -0.27
C GLY A 41 7.53 9.95 -1.69
N ALA A 42 6.83 9.02 -2.36
CA ALA A 42 7.10 8.67 -3.74
C ALA A 42 6.84 9.84 -4.72
N ILE A 43 5.78 10.64 -4.49
CA ILE A 43 5.48 11.82 -5.31
C ILE A 43 6.61 12.85 -5.24
N ILE A 44 7.21 13.04 -4.06
CA ILE A 44 8.30 14.01 -3.85
C ILE A 44 9.70 13.41 -4.08
N GLY A 45 9.80 12.12 -4.44
CA GLY A 45 11.07 11.45 -4.74
C GLY A 45 11.90 11.02 -3.52
N LEU A 46 11.27 10.72 -2.38
CA LEU A 46 11.98 10.14 -1.21
C LEU A 46 12.25 8.65 -1.43
N GLU A 47 13.47 8.24 -1.05
CA GLU A 47 13.88 6.84 -1.12
C GLU A 47 13.28 6.00 0.01
N LYS A 48 13.13 4.70 -0.28
CA LYS A 48 12.63 3.71 0.68
C LYS A 48 13.75 3.16 1.59
N GLU A 49 15.01 3.43 1.29
CA GLU A 49 16.16 2.90 2.05
C GLU A 49 16.01 3.22 3.55
N GLY A 50 16.19 2.20 4.39
CA GLY A 50 16.01 2.32 5.84
C GLY A 50 14.61 2.68 6.34
N ASN A 51 13.62 2.85 5.45
CA ASN A 51 12.34 3.53 5.71
C ASN A 51 12.49 5.00 6.16
N ASP A 52 13.55 5.68 5.71
CA ASP A 52 13.87 7.04 6.14
C ASP A 52 12.83 8.07 5.73
N TYR A 53 12.09 7.82 4.65
CA TYR A 53 10.96 8.66 4.22
C TYR A 53 9.91 8.88 5.34
N LEU A 54 9.75 7.94 6.28
CA LEU A 54 8.80 8.09 7.40
C LEU A 54 9.21 9.21 8.36
N LYS A 55 10.50 9.50 8.48
CA LYS A 55 11.04 10.57 9.35
C LYS A 55 10.57 11.95 8.93
N TYR A 56 10.23 12.14 7.65
CA TYR A 56 9.69 13.40 7.10
C TYR A 56 8.21 13.63 7.46
N PHE A 57 7.50 12.59 7.92
CA PHE A 57 6.08 12.68 8.26
C PHE A 57 5.79 12.36 9.73
N PRO A 58 6.38 13.07 10.71
CA PRO A 58 6.06 12.87 12.11
C PRO A 58 4.65 13.39 12.42
N THR A 59 3.90 12.68 13.27
CA THR A 59 2.49 13.03 13.60
C THR A 59 2.32 14.43 14.18
N LYS A 60 3.39 14.97 14.81
CA LYS A 60 3.43 16.32 15.37
C LYS A 60 3.35 17.43 14.31
N TYR A 61 3.92 17.20 13.12
CA TYR A 61 4.05 18.25 12.08
C TYR A 61 3.30 17.90 10.80
N ALA A 62 3.20 16.60 10.46
CA ALA A 62 2.52 16.12 9.26
C ALA A 62 1.13 15.59 9.60
N HIS A 63 0.15 16.50 9.53
CA HIS A 63 -1.27 16.18 9.63
C HIS A 63 -1.79 15.72 8.26
N ILE A 64 -2.13 14.44 8.16
CA ILE A 64 -2.62 13.82 6.93
C ILE A 64 -4.07 13.37 7.19
N ALA A 65 -4.97 13.79 6.32
CA ALA A 65 -6.37 13.39 6.34
C ALA A 65 -6.72 12.69 5.02
N LEU A 66 -7.72 11.82 5.07
CA LEU A 66 -8.24 11.11 3.92
C LEU A 66 -9.76 11.31 3.85
N LYS A 67 -10.26 11.57 2.65
CA LYS A 67 -11.69 11.53 2.34
C LYS A 67 -11.94 10.43 1.31
N LEU A 68 -12.93 9.58 1.57
CA LEU A 68 -13.43 8.64 0.57
C LEU A 68 -14.25 9.42 -0.46
N LEU A 69 -13.87 9.34 -1.73
CA LEU A 69 -14.62 9.95 -2.83
C LEU A 69 -15.79 9.06 -3.26
N ASN A 70 -15.57 7.74 -3.23
CA ASN A 70 -16.53 6.71 -3.60
C ASN A 70 -16.68 5.68 -2.45
N PRO A 71 -17.80 4.95 -2.38
CA PRO A 71 -17.97 3.85 -1.43
C PRO A 71 -16.87 2.79 -1.58
N VAL A 72 -16.42 2.20 -0.47
CA VAL A 72 -15.40 1.15 -0.49
C VAL A 72 -15.99 -0.13 -1.06
N LYS A 73 -15.39 -0.64 -2.14
CA LYS A 73 -15.69 -1.94 -2.73
C LYS A 73 -14.50 -2.87 -2.57
N LYS A 74 -14.75 -4.13 -2.22
CA LYS A 74 -13.71 -5.18 -2.13
C LYS A 74 -13.93 -6.19 -3.25
N THR A 75 -12.84 -6.58 -3.88
CA THR A 75 -12.78 -7.69 -4.83
C THR A 75 -11.82 -8.73 -4.26
N VAL A 76 -12.24 -9.99 -4.29
CA VAL A 76 -11.37 -11.12 -3.94
C VAL A 76 -10.85 -11.70 -5.26
N ILE A 77 -9.53 -11.73 -5.40
CA ILE A 77 -8.85 -12.31 -6.55
C ILE A 77 -8.06 -13.50 -6.02
N THR A 78 -8.28 -14.67 -6.62
CA THR A 78 -7.51 -15.87 -6.28
C THR A 78 -6.17 -15.79 -6.97
N GLU A 79 -5.10 -15.70 -6.18
CA GLU A 79 -3.73 -15.62 -6.66
C GLU A 79 -3.02 -16.96 -6.42
N ASN A 80 -2.33 -17.47 -7.43
CA ASN A 80 -1.40 -18.59 -7.28
C ASN A 80 -0.02 -18.04 -6.94
N LEU A 81 0.42 -18.20 -5.69
CA LEU A 81 1.75 -17.77 -5.26
C LEU A 81 2.80 -18.71 -5.86
N ILE A 82 3.69 -18.18 -6.69
CA ILE A 82 4.82 -18.91 -7.24
C ILE A 82 6.02 -18.73 -6.29
N ASP A 83 6.60 -19.83 -5.84
CA ASP A 83 7.84 -19.79 -5.06
C ASP A 83 9.03 -19.46 -5.97
N THR A 84 9.57 -18.25 -5.82
CA THR A 84 10.69 -17.75 -6.62
C THR A 84 12.03 -18.42 -6.29
N LYS A 85 12.13 -19.22 -5.23
CA LYS A 85 13.34 -20.00 -4.93
C LYS A 85 13.41 -21.32 -5.71
N THR A 86 12.27 -21.88 -6.08
CA THR A 86 12.16 -23.22 -6.69
C THR A 86 11.54 -23.21 -8.09
N ALA A 87 10.85 -22.14 -8.49
CA ALA A 87 10.20 -22.06 -9.79
C ALA A 87 11.19 -22.02 -10.96
N LYS A 88 10.99 -22.92 -11.93
CA LYS A 88 11.83 -23.08 -13.14
C LYS A 88 11.17 -22.58 -14.44
N GLY A 89 10.14 -21.72 -14.37
CA GLY A 89 9.53 -21.15 -15.56
C GLY A 89 8.05 -20.80 -15.43
N PRO A 90 7.42 -20.28 -16.51
CA PRO A 90 6.04 -19.84 -16.47
C PRO A 90 5.08 -21.03 -16.29
N GLY A 91 4.25 -21.00 -15.24
CA GLY A 91 3.18 -21.97 -14.98
C GLY A 91 3.49 -23.09 -13.99
N MET A 92 4.68 -23.12 -13.38
CA MET A 92 5.06 -24.21 -12.47
C MET A 92 4.71 -23.92 -11.01
N ASN A 93 3.49 -24.29 -10.61
CA ASN A 93 3.25 -24.75 -9.25
C ASN A 93 3.54 -26.27 -9.23
N LEU A 94 4.67 -26.70 -8.65
CA LEU A 94 4.79 -28.08 -8.21
C LEU A 94 3.92 -28.20 -6.95
N ILE A 95 2.65 -28.55 -7.15
CA ILE A 95 1.76 -28.94 -6.07
C ILE A 95 2.11 -30.38 -5.71
N PHE A 96 3.16 -30.60 -4.92
CA PHE A 96 3.39 -31.82 -4.13
C PHE A 96 4.18 -31.49 -2.87
#